data_AF-A0A838XUD2-F1
#
_entry.id   AF-A0A838XUD2-F1
#
_cell.length_a   1.000
_cell.length_b   1.000
_cell.length_c   1.000
_cell.angle_alpha   90.00
_cell.angle_beta   90.00
_cell.angle_gamma   90.00
#
_symmetry.space_group_name_H-M   'P 1'
#
loop_
_entity.id
_entity.type
_entity.pdbx_description
1 polymer ?
#
loop_
_entity_poly.entity_id
_entity_poly.type
_entity_poly.pdbx_seq_one_letter_code
_entity_poly.pdbx_strand_id
1 'polypeptide(L)'
;MSNYLELTQLPDGSIVLRRSDDHENPIVKIEFSSESKEFLNGTELSVAKEMIRAGIESVSGNSIDFDDFFDNEKNSLRKKPVVLH
;
A
#
# COMPACT_ATOMS: atom_id res chain seq x y z
N MET A 1 20.29 -10.07 -5.15
CA MET A 1 19.54 -10.03 -3.88
C MET A 1 18.07 -10.06 -4.26
N SER A 2 17.25 -10.85 -3.58
CA SER A 2 15.80 -10.91 -3.84
C SER A 2 15.18 -9.56 -3.50
N ASN A 3 14.60 -8.89 -4.50
CA ASN A 3 13.80 -7.69 -4.33
C ASN A 3 12.43 -8.13 -3.82
N TYR A 4 11.93 -7.48 -2.77
CA TYR A 4 10.64 -7.77 -2.14
C TYR A 4 9.94 -6.45 -1.79
N LEU A 5 8.61 -6.49 -1.64
CA LEU A 5 7.85 -5.33 -1.19
C LEU A 5 7.87 -5.20 0.33
N GLU A 6 8.13 -3.99 0.81
CA GLU A 6 8.09 -3.64 2.22
C GLU A 6 7.07 -2.54 2.49
N LEU A 7 6.35 -2.68 3.60
CA LEU A 7 5.46 -1.65 4.14
C LEU A 7 6.15 -0.95 5.31
N THR A 8 6.42 0.33 5.17
CA THR A 8 7.22 1.11 6.12
C THR A 8 6.47 2.37 6.55
N GLN A 9 6.47 2.64 7.86
CA GLN A 9 6.03 3.94 8.39
C GLN A 9 7.23 4.90 8.41
N LEU A 10 7.06 6.06 7.79
CA LEU A 10 8.07 7.12 7.75
C LEU A 10 8.00 8.02 9.00
N PRO A 11 9.05 8.81 9.28
CA PRO A 11 9.07 9.72 10.43
C PRO A 11 7.97 10.79 10.44
N ASP A 12 7.43 11.15 9.27
CA ASP A 12 6.28 12.06 9.13
C ASP A 12 4.93 11.37 9.43
N GLY A 13 4.96 10.08 9.76
CA GLY A 13 3.80 9.25 10.06
C GLY A 13 3.02 8.79 8.82
N SER A 14 3.51 9.07 7.61
CA SER A 14 2.99 8.46 6.39
C SER A 14 3.45 7.02 6.27
N ILE A 15 2.67 6.17 5.61
CA ILE A 15 2.98 4.77 5.40
C ILE A 15 3.18 4.53 3.90
N VAL A 16 4.28 3.88 3.55
CA VAL A 16 4.64 3.63 2.15
C VAL A 16 4.79 2.13 1.91
N LEU A 17 4.27 1.67 0.77
CA LEU A 17 4.61 0.38 0.19
C LEU A 17 5.63 0.63 -0.92
N ARG A 18 6.80 0.00 -0.83
CA ARG A 18 7.92 0.22 -1.77
C ARG A 18 8.75 -1.04 -1.93
N ARG A 19 9.65 -1.02 -2.91
CA ARG A 19 10.64 -2.08 -3.10
C ARG A 19 11.81 -1.88 -2.13
N SER A 20 12.40 -2.97 -1.65
CA SER A 20 13.55 -2.91 -0.74
C SER A 20 14.83 -2.34 -1.38
N ASP A 21 14.87 -2.21 -2.71
CA ASP A 21 15.97 -1.58 -3.45
C ASP A 21 15.64 -0.18 -4.01
N ASP A 22 14.40 0.30 -3.88
CA ASP A 22 13.96 1.63 -4.35
C ASP A 22 13.12 2.33 -3.27
N HIS A 23 13.82 3.12 -2.45
CA HIS A 23 13.23 3.86 -1.35
C HIS A 23 12.59 5.19 -1.76
N GLU A 24 12.95 5.71 -2.94
CA GLU A 24 12.57 7.04 -3.41
C GLU A 24 11.27 7.02 -4.21
N ASN A 25 10.91 5.89 -4.83
CA ASN A 25 9.72 5.74 -5.65
C ASN A 25 8.72 4.74 -5.02
N PRO A 26 7.94 5.16 -4.00
CA PRO A 26 6.95 4.28 -3.40
C PRO A 26 5.85 3.92 -4.40
N ILE A 27 5.40 2.67 -4.36
CA ILE A 27 4.28 2.17 -5.18
C ILE A 27 2.96 2.71 -4.64
N VAL A 28 2.83 2.79 -3.31
CA VAL A 28 1.65 3.33 -2.62
C VAL A 28 2.12 4.23 -1.49
N LYS A 29 1.46 5.39 -1.31
CA LYS A 29 1.57 6.25 -0.13
C LYS A 29 0.20 6.35 0.55
N ILE A 30 0.15 6.11 1.85
CA ILE A 30 -1.04 6.20 2.69
C ILE A 30 -0.79 7.29 3.74
N GLU A 31 -1.69 8.26 3.78
CA GLU A 31 -1.67 9.34 4.76
C GLU A 31 -2.99 9.35 5.52
N PHE A 32 -2.92 8.97 6.79
CA PHE A 32 -4.05 9.11 7.70
C PHE A 32 -4.18 10.57 8.16
N SER A 33 -5.41 11.07 8.21
CA SER A 33 -5.69 12.38 8.80
C SER A 33 -5.35 12.37 10.30
N SER A 34 -5.19 13.55 10.89
CA SER A 34 -4.95 13.66 12.34
C SER A 34 -6.06 13.00 13.15
N GLU A 35 -7.33 13.19 12.75
CA GLU A 35 -8.49 12.56 13.38
C GLU A 35 -8.41 11.03 13.31
N SER A 36 -8.05 10.47 12.16
CA SER A 36 -7.89 9.02 12.02
C SER A 36 -6.71 8.50 12.85
N LYS A 37 -5.61 9.24 12.95
CA LYS A 37 -4.46 8.86 13.79
C LYS A 37 -4.85 8.83 15.28
N GLU A 38 -5.60 9.82 15.76
CA GLU A 38 -6.12 9.83 17.13
C GLU A 38 -7.02 8.62 17.40
N PHE A 39 -7.88 8.26 16.45
CA PHE A 39 -8.75 7.10 16.55
C PHE A 39 -7.97 5.77 16.51
N LEU A 40 -7.00 5.65 15.61
CA LEU A 40 -6.21 4.43 15.40
C LEU A 40 -5.13 4.23 16.47
N ASN A 41 -4.71 5.28 17.17
CA ASN A 41 -3.86 5.24 18.34
C ASN A 41 -2.59 4.37 18.16
N GLY A 42 -1.84 4.62 17.08
CA GLY A 42 -0.58 3.89 16.81
C GLY A 42 -0.75 2.57 16.05
N THR A 43 -1.97 2.21 15.65
CA THR A 43 -2.24 0.97 14.86
C THR A 43 -2.29 1.22 13.35
N GLU A 44 -1.91 2.40 12.87
CA GLU A 44 -2.02 2.82 11.47
C GLU A 44 -1.28 1.88 10.52
N LEU A 45 -0.09 1.39 10.91
CA LEU A 45 0.71 0.48 10.10
C LEU A 45 0.00 -0.88 9.93
N SER A 46 -0.63 -1.38 10.99
CA SER A 46 -1.40 -2.63 10.96
C SER A 46 -2.65 -2.48 10.09
N VAL A 47 -3.34 -1.34 10.20
CA VAL A 47 -4.51 -1.03 9.37
C VAL A 47 -4.10 -0.92 7.90
N ALA A 48 -3.03 -0.19 7.59
CA ALA A 48 -2.52 -0.07 6.23
C ALA A 48 -2.15 -1.44 5.62
N LYS A 49 -1.52 -2.32 6.42
CA LYS A 49 -1.22 -3.69 6.00
C LYS A 49 -2.48 -4.45 5.60
N GLU A 50 -3.51 -4.39 6.43
CA GLU A 50 -4.76 -5.10 6.17
C GLU A 50 -5.54 -4.49 5.00
N MET A 51 -5.50 -3.16 4.82
CA MET A 51 -6.11 -2.48 3.67
C MET A 51 -5.53 -2.98 2.34
N ILE A 52 -4.21 -3.10 2.25
CA ILE A 52 -3.55 -3.57 1.03
C ILE A 52 -3.87 -5.06 0.81
N ARG A 53 -3.80 -5.87 1.89
CA ARG A 53 -4.15 -7.30 1.84
C ARG A 53 -5.56 -7.51 1.30
N ALA A 54 -6.55 -6.90 1.95
CA ALA A 54 -7.95 -7.02 1.58
C ALA A 54 -8.21 -6.48 0.17
N GLY A 55 -7.54 -5.39 -0.21
CA GLY A 55 -7.60 -4.83 -1.56
C GLY A 55 -7.17 -5.84 -2.62
N ILE A 56 -6.00 -6.48 -2.43
CA ILE A 56 -5.49 -7.50 -3.36
C ILE A 56 -6.41 -8.72 -3.41
N GLU A 57 -6.82 -9.25 -2.25
CA GLU A 57 -7.73 -10.40 -2.19
C GLU A 57 -9.05 -10.10 -2.93
N SER A 58 -9.56 -8.86 -2.84
CA SER A 58 -10.81 -8.46 -3.51
C SER A 58 -10.72 -8.40 -5.04
N VAL A 59 -9.56 -8.05 -5.60
CA VAL A 59 -9.38 -7.88 -7.06
C VAL A 59 -8.80 -9.11 -7.74
N SER A 60 -7.99 -9.89 -7.03
CA SER A 60 -7.26 -11.04 -7.59
C SER A 60 -8.01 -12.36 -7.46
N GLY A 61 -9.05 -12.45 -6.63
CA GLY A 61 -9.92 -13.62 -6.49
C GLY A 61 -9.23 -14.89 -5.92
N ASN A 62 -7.93 -14.84 -5.65
CA ASN A 62 -7.10 -15.89 -5.03
C ASN A 62 -6.01 -15.22 -4.19
N SER A 63 -5.45 -15.92 -3.20
CA SER A 63 -4.31 -15.42 -2.40
C SER A 63 -3.04 -15.37 -3.25
N ILE A 64 -2.87 -14.32 -4.05
CA ILE A 64 -1.63 -14.01 -4.76
C ILE A 64 -0.67 -13.35 -3.75
N ASP A 65 0.61 -13.72 -3.82
CA ASP A 65 1.67 -13.04 -3.07
C ASP A 65 1.69 -11.55 -3.46
N PHE A 66 1.95 -10.66 -2.51
CA PHE A 66 1.94 -9.21 -2.75
C PHE A 66 2.87 -8.85 -3.92
N ASP A 67 4.06 -9.45 -3.93
CA ASP A 67 5.09 -9.21 -4.94
C ASP A 67 4.61 -9.61 -6.34
N ASP A 68 3.96 -10.78 -6.47
CA ASP A 68 3.47 -11.33 -7.73
C ASP A 68 2.31 -10.49 -8.32
N PHE A 69 1.42 -9.98 -7.47
CA PHE A 69 0.30 -9.15 -7.93
C PHE A 69 0.79 -7.86 -8.60
N PHE A 70 1.69 -7.12 -7.93
CA PHE A 70 2.16 -5.83 -8.42
C PHE A 70 3.07 -5.93 -9.64
N ASP A 71 3.80 -7.03 -9.83
CA ASP A 71 4.60 -7.23 -11.04
C ASP A 71 3.75 -7.47 -12.29
N ASN A 72 2.56 -8.06 -12.14
CA ASN A 72 1.62 -8.28 -13.25
C ASN A 72 0.85 -7.01 -13.67
N GLU A 73 0.53 -6.11 -12.73
CA GLU A 73 -0.35 -4.94 -12.95
C GLU A 73 0.37 -3.66 -13.46
N LYS A 74 1.66 -3.73 -13.81
CA LYS A 74 2.48 -2.58 -14.24
C LYS A 74 1.95 -1.78 -15.47
N ASN A 75 0.93 -2.24 -16.18
CA ASN A 75 0.56 -1.74 -17.51
C ASN A 75 -0.68 -0.83 -17.61
N SER A 76 -1.33 -0.43 -16.53
CA SER A 76 -2.55 0.41 -16.65
C SER A 76 -2.62 1.56 -15.63
N LEU A 77 -1.88 2.63 -15.88
CA LEU A 77 -2.02 3.88 -15.12
C LEU A 77 -2.24 5.07 -16.06
N ARG A 78 -3.47 5.20 -16.55
CA ARG A 78 -4.03 6.52 -16.90
C ARG A 78 -5.21 6.76 -15.98
N LYS A 79 -5.16 7.76 -15.09
CA LYS A 79 -6.33 8.08 -14.26
C LYS A 79 -6.58 9.58 -14.18
N LYS A 80 -7.72 9.96 -14.77
CA LYS A 80 -8.55 11.06 -14.25
C LYS A 80 -9.07 10.64 -12.86
N PRO A 81 -9.49 11.57 -12.00
CA PRO A 81 -10.12 11.22 -10.73
C PRO A 81 -11.33 10.31 -10.99
N VAL A 82 -11.37 9.14 -10.36
CA VAL A 82 -12.51 8.23 -10.38
C VAL A 82 -13.04 8.13 -8.96
N VAL A 83 -14.34 8.35 -8.78
CA VAL A 83 -15.04 8.16 -7.51
C VAL A 83 -15.90 6.91 -7.63
N LEU A 84 -15.72 5.98 -6.71
CA LEU A 84 -16.57 4.79 -6.55
C LEU A 84 -17.60 5.09 -5.44
N HIS A 85 -18.86 4.70 -5.63
CA HIS A 85 -19.95 4.87 -4.66
C HIS A 85 -20.33 3.53 -4.05
#